data_AF-A0A963WNK5-F1
#
_entry.id   AF-A0A963WNK5-F1
#
_cell.length_a   1.000
_cell.length_b   1.000
_cell.length_c   1.000
_cell.angle_alpha   90.00
_cell.angle_beta   90.00
_cell.angle_gamma   90.00
#
_symmetry.space_group_name_H-M   'P 1'
#
loop_
_entity.id
_entity.type
_entity.pdbx_description
1 polymer ?
#
loop_
_entity_poly.entity_id
_entity_poly.type
_entity_poly.pdbx_seq_one_letter_code
_entity_poly.pdbx_strand_id
1 'polypeptide(L)'
;MIGLFLAAAAIQLPVETDKTSRQVTRRSPTISRENITAAVVDLWIDPDGWVIECKLSRFLGTEQIAVETCGAAAGAKLQPARDASGNAVYGFYRTGILAFPPGWEPVASQMSRNLKMLDRHVDLVISLNAIPDDLASGRLLPLNLVIDQSGTVVACEPGEGANPNWWSVACEQATQAEWDRRTSLSGTPVNYVRNIVVEFQVGD
;
A
#
# COMPACT_ATOMS: atom_id res chain seq x y z
N MET A 1 16.52 30.17 27.00
CA MET A 1 16.73 28.81 26.47
C MET A 1 15.64 28.55 25.45
N ILE A 2 15.97 28.65 24.16
CA ILE A 2 15.05 28.27 23.08
C ILE A 2 15.21 26.75 22.93
N GLY A 3 14.19 25.99 23.34
CA GLY A 3 14.16 24.55 23.16
C GLY A 3 13.97 24.24 21.68
N LEU A 4 15.00 23.70 21.04
CA LEU A 4 14.91 23.16 19.70
C LEU A 4 14.13 21.83 19.78
N PHE A 5 12.88 21.81 19.34
CA PHE A 5 12.14 20.56 19.15
C PHE A 5 12.64 19.92 17.85
N LEU A 6 13.41 18.84 17.96
CA LEU A 6 13.73 17.99 16.82
C LEU A 6 12.45 17.22 16.45
N ALA A 7 11.83 17.57 15.33
CA ALA A 7 10.79 16.75 14.73
C ALA A 7 11.46 15.49 14.16
N ALA A 8 11.15 14.32 14.72
CA ALA A 8 11.49 13.06 14.09
C ALA A 8 10.73 12.98 12.76
N ALA A 9 11.44 12.76 11.65
CA ALA A 9 10.80 12.48 10.38
C ALA A 9 10.16 11.08 10.45
N ALA A 10 8.91 10.98 10.02
CA ALA A 10 8.18 9.71 9.96
C ALA A 10 8.29 9.11 8.55
N ILE A 11 8.24 7.79 8.45
CA ILE A 11 8.12 7.08 7.18
C ILE A 11 6.79 7.51 6.53
N GLN A 12 6.88 7.99 5.29
CA GLN A 12 5.72 8.39 4.51
C GLN A 12 5.53 7.43 3.34
N LEU A 13 4.33 6.87 3.22
CA LEU A 13 3.93 6.12 2.05
C LEU A 13 3.73 7.06 0.86
N PRO A 14 3.77 6.54 -0.38
CA PRO A 14 3.20 7.23 -1.50
C PRO A 14 1.72 7.48 -1.24
N VAL A 15 1.29 8.74 -1.34
CA VAL A 15 -0.12 9.09 -1.20
C VAL A 15 -0.61 9.67 -2.52
N GLU A 16 -1.85 9.35 -2.87
CA GLU A 16 -2.56 10.06 -3.92
C GLU A 16 -2.75 11.52 -3.48
N THR A 17 -2.25 12.47 -4.28
CA THR A 17 -2.70 13.87 -4.10
C THR A 17 -4.14 13.98 -4.58
N ASP A 18 -4.90 15.01 -4.18
CA ASP A 18 -6.27 15.22 -4.66
C ASP A 18 -6.41 15.20 -6.20
N LYS A 19 -5.35 15.57 -6.91
CA LYS A 19 -5.28 15.48 -8.38
C LYS A 19 -5.04 14.04 -8.87
N THR A 20 -4.29 13.25 -8.12
CA THR A 20 -3.93 11.86 -8.43
C THR A 20 -4.97 10.83 -8.02
N SER A 21 -5.83 11.15 -7.04
CA SER A 21 -7.02 10.35 -6.72
C SER A 21 -7.92 10.13 -7.94
N ARG A 22 -7.97 11.12 -8.84
CA ARG A 22 -8.66 11.03 -10.14
C ARG A 22 -7.90 10.22 -11.19
N GLN A 23 -6.64 9.86 -10.97
CA GLN A 23 -5.83 9.05 -11.89
C GLN A 23 -5.91 7.56 -11.54
N VAL A 24 -5.94 7.23 -10.26
CA VAL A 24 -6.19 5.85 -9.78
C VAL A 24 -7.66 5.44 -10.02
N THR A 25 -8.54 6.45 -10.13
CA THR A 25 -9.92 6.30 -10.60
C THR A 25 -10.05 6.68 -12.08
N ARG A 26 -10.07 5.70 -12.99
CA ARG A 26 -10.26 5.94 -14.43
C ARG A 26 -11.73 6.20 -14.76
N ARG A 27 -12.06 7.45 -15.06
CA ARG A 27 -13.33 7.84 -15.67
C ARG A 27 -13.17 7.83 -17.18
N SER A 28 -13.82 6.90 -17.88
CA SER A 28 -13.76 6.84 -19.34
C SER A 28 -15.14 6.69 -19.96
N PRO A 29 -15.47 7.47 -21.01
CA PRO A 29 -16.71 7.28 -21.76
C PRO A 29 -16.74 5.94 -22.52
N THR A 30 -15.59 5.28 -22.69
CA THR A 30 -15.50 3.95 -23.31
C THR A 30 -15.90 2.82 -22.37
N ILE A 31 -15.97 3.09 -21.06
CA ILE A 31 -16.42 2.09 -20.07
C ILE A 31 -17.94 2.14 -20.04
N SER A 32 -18.60 1.03 -20.37
CA SER A 32 -20.05 0.89 -20.25
C SER A 32 -20.44 0.46 -18.82
N ARG A 33 -21.74 0.47 -18.53
CA ARG A 33 -22.28 -0.05 -17.26
C ARG A 33 -21.97 -1.53 -17.04
N GLU A 34 -21.80 -2.28 -18.12
CA GLU A 34 -21.52 -3.72 -18.10
C GLU A 34 -20.04 -4.02 -17.84
N ASN A 35 -19.16 -3.01 -18.00
CA ASN A 35 -17.71 -3.16 -17.94
C ASN A 35 -17.07 -2.33 -16.82
N ILE A 36 -17.84 -2.04 -15.76
CA ILE A 36 -17.31 -1.38 -14.57
C ILE A 36 -16.39 -2.36 -13.85
N THR A 37 -15.20 -1.87 -13.49
CA THR A 37 -14.17 -2.72 -12.88
C THR A 37 -13.58 -2.06 -11.65
N ALA A 38 -13.33 -2.87 -10.64
CA ALA A 38 -12.49 -2.52 -9.49
C ALA A 38 -11.32 -3.50 -9.44
N ALA A 39 -10.13 -3.06 -9.08
CA ALA A 39 -8.96 -3.93 -9.05
C ALA A 39 -8.01 -3.56 -7.92
N VAL A 40 -7.42 -4.57 -7.29
CA VAL A 40 -6.26 -4.41 -6.40
C VAL A 40 -5.02 -4.51 -7.26
N VAL A 41 -4.13 -3.53 -7.13
CA VAL A 41 -2.88 -3.47 -7.87
C VAL A 41 -1.70 -3.21 -6.95
N ASP A 42 -0.52 -3.65 -7.37
CA ASP A 42 0.75 -3.30 -6.77
C ASP A 42 1.43 -2.25 -7.66
N LEU A 43 1.72 -1.09 -7.08
CA LEU A 43 2.42 0.01 -7.74
C LEU A 43 3.88 0.05 -7.28
N TRP A 44 4.78 0.10 -8.24
CA TRP A 44 6.19 0.41 -8.00
C TRP A 44 6.46 1.85 -8.43
N ILE A 45 6.92 2.66 -7.48
CA ILE A 45 6.97 4.11 -7.60
C ILE A 45 8.41 4.57 -7.38
N ASP A 46 8.93 5.41 -8.26
CA ASP A 46 10.28 5.95 -8.14
C ASP A 46 10.36 7.12 -7.13
N PRO A 47 11.57 7.56 -6.74
CA PRO A 47 11.75 8.67 -5.80
C PRO A 47 11.23 10.03 -6.30
N ASP A 48 10.96 10.17 -7.60
CA ASP A 48 10.33 11.37 -8.18
C ASP A 48 8.79 11.29 -8.17
N GLY A 49 8.24 10.15 -7.73
CA GLY A 49 6.82 9.87 -7.58
C GLY A 49 6.18 9.25 -8.82
N TRP A 50 6.94 8.87 -9.84
CA TRP A 50 6.37 8.23 -11.02
C TRP A 50 6.11 6.75 -10.77
N VAL A 51 4.91 6.29 -11.15
CA VAL A 51 4.59 4.86 -11.18
C VAL A 51 5.32 4.23 -12.35
N ILE A 52 6.35 3.45 -12.09
CA ILE A 52 7.16 2.78 -13.11
C ILE A 52 6.71 1.36 -13.42
N GLU A 53 5.93 0.75 -12.51
CA GLU A 53 5.27 -0.55 -12.72
C GLU A 53 3.89 -0.54 -12.05
N CYS A 54 2.90 -1.14 -12.72
CA CYS A 54 1.64 -1.52 -12.10
C CYS A 54 1.39 -3.00 -12.38
N LYS A 55 1.17 -3.79 -11.33
CA LYS A 55 0.84 -5.21 -11.42
C LYS A 55 -0.56 -5.46 -10.91
N LEU A 56 -1.40 -6.06 -11.76
CA LEU A 56 -2.75 -6.48 -11.36
C LEU A 56 -2.67 -7.67 -10.39
N SER A 57 -3.29 -7.55 -9.22
CA SER A 57 -3.34 -8.61 -8.21
C SER A 57 -4.71 -9.32 -8.21
N ARG A 58 -5.79 -8.56 -8.04
CA ARG A 58 -7.18 -9.07 -8.01
C ARG A 58 -8.11 -8.09 -8.71
N PHE A 59 -9.26 -8.55 -9.17
CA PHE A 59 -10.27 -7.66 -9.76
C PHE A 59 -11.70 -8.14 -9.54
N LEU A 60 -12.64 -7.21 -9.72
CA LEU A 60 -14.08 -7.38 -9.80
C LEU A 60 -14.56 -6.75 -11.11
N GLY A 61 -15.37 -7.47 -11.89
CA GLY A 61 -15.85 -7.02 -13.19
C GLY A 61 -15.00 -7.59 -14.32
N THR A 62 -14.64 -6.76 -15.30
CA THR A 62 -13.96 -7.20 -16.52
C THR A 62 -12.43 -7.11 -16.38
N GLU A 63 -11.76 -8.26 -16.52
CA GLU A 63 -10.28 -8.37 -16.41
C GLU A 63 -9.55 -7.46 -17.39
N GLN A 64 -9.98 -7.42 -18.65
CA GLN A 64 -9.36 -6.57 -19.68
C GLN A 64 -9.34 -5.11 -19.24
N ILE A 65 -10.44 -4.60 -18.69
CA ILE A 65 -10.52 -3.22 -18.19
C ILE A 65 -9.62 -3.04 -16.95
N ALA A 66 -9.49 -4.05 -16.09
CA ALA A 66 -8.56 -4.01 -14.95
C ALA A 66 -7.11 -3.86 -15.43
N VAL A 67 -6.71 -4.68 -16.41
CA VAL A 67 -5.37 -4.67 -17.02
C VAL A 67 -5.10 -3.33 -17.70
N GLU A 68 -6.03 -2.84 -18.53
CA GLU A 68 -5.90 -1.54 -19.19
C GLU A 68 -5.81 -0.39 -18.18
N THR A 69 -6.58 -0.45 -17.10
CA THR A 69 -6.56 0.58 -16.06
C THR A 69 -5.25 0.56 -15.27
N CYS A 70 -4.73 -0.63 -14.95
CA CYS A 70 -3.41 -0.78 -14.34
C CYS A 70 -2.29 -0.29 -15.26
N GLY A 71 -2.35 -0.64 -16.56
CA GLY A 71 -1.41 -0.13 -17.56
C GLY A 71 -1.46 1.40 -17.70
N ALA A 72 -2.64 2.00 -17.58
CA ALA A 72 -2.79 3.47 -17.57
C ALA A 72 -2.31 4.12 -16.27
N ALA A 73 -2.27 3.39 -15.15
CA ALA A 73 -1.70 3.87 -13.90
C ALA A 73 -0.16 3.90 -13.95
N ALA A 74 0.47 3.03 -14.75
CA ALA A 74 1.89 3.17 -15.07
C ALA A 74 2.12 4.48 -15.84
N GLY A 75 3.10 5.28 -15.39
CA GLY A 75 3.35 6.63 -15.86
C GLY A 75 2.53 7.72 -15.15
N ALA A 76 1.65 7.38 -14.21
CA ALA A 76 1.02 8.37 -13.32
C ALA A 76 2.03 8.93 -12.31
N LYS A 77 1.76 10.13 -11.77
CA LYS A 77 2.63 10.80 -10.80
C LYS A 77 1.96 10.97 -9.44
N LEU A 78 2.43 10.22 -8.45
CA LEU A 78 2.02 10.26 -7.05
C LEU A 78 2.98 11.11 -6.20
N GLN A 79 2.66 11.29 -4.92
CA GLN A 79 3.65 11.76 -3.96
C GLN A 79 4.69 10.64 -3.73
N PRO A 80 6.00 10.93 -3.76
CA PRO A 80 7.01 9.90 -3.51
C PRO A 80 6.95 9.41 -2.07
N ALA A 81 7.36 8.16 -1.86
CA ALA A 81 7.59 7.65 -0.52
C ALA A 81 8.77 8.35 0.14
N ARG A 82 8.76 8.43 1.47
CA ARG A 82 9.90 8.91 2.25
C ARG A 82 10.30 7.95 3.35
N ASP A 83 11.59 7.77 3.54
CA ASP A 83 12.15 7.00 4.65
C ASP A 83 12.05 7.75 5.99
N ALA A 84 12.52 7.12 7.08
CA ALA A 84 12.55 7.71 8.42
C ALA A 84 13.49 8.93 8.56
N SER A 85 14.32 9.22 7.54
CA SER A 85 15.14 10.44 7.47
C SER A 85 14.49 11.53 6.62
N GLY A 86 13.31 11.26 6.05
CA GLY A 86 12.59 12.17 5.16
C GLY A 86 13.10 12.19 3.72
N ASN A 87 14.03 11.31 3.35
CA ASN A 87 14.54 11.23 1.98
C ASN A 87 13.52 10.56 1.07
N ALA A 88 13.37 11.07 -0.15
CA ALA A 88 12.56 10.41 -1.15
C ALA A 88 13.23 9.09 -1.57
N VAL A 89 12.47 7.99 -1.51
CA VAL A 89 12.92 6.64 -1.86
C VAL A 89 11.88 5.97 -2.74
N TYR A 90 12.19 4.77 -3.25
CA TYR A 90 11.20 4.01 -3.99
C TYR A 90 10.03 3.61 -3.07
N GLY A 91 8.84 3.50 -3.64
CA GLY A 91 7.63 3.06 -2.95
C GLY A 91 7.06 1.80 -3.57
N PHE A 92 6.74 0.81 -2.74
CA PHE A 92 5.89 -0.32 -3.12
C PHE A 92 4.53 -0.16 -2.44
N TYR A 93 3.50 0.10 -3.24
CA TYR A 93 2.19 0.49 -2.73
C TYR A 93 1.09 -0.37 -3.33
N ARG A 94 0.45 -1.19 -2.49
CA ARG A 94 -0.76 -1.92 -2.86
C ARG A 94 -1.98 -1.01 -2.67
N THR A 95 -2.80 -0.88 -3.69
CA THR A 95 -4.00 -0.03 -3.62
C THR A 95 -5.12 -0.55 -4.52
N GLY A 96 -6.31 0.00 -4.31
CA GLY A 96 -7.47 -0.23 -5.16
C GLY A 96 -7.60 0.80 -6.27
N ILE A 97 -7.82 0.36 -7.50
CA ILE A 97 -8.16 1.19 -8.66
C ILE A 97 -9.60 0.93 -9.09
N LEU A 98 -10.25 1.96 -9.63
CA LEU A 98 -11.64 1.90 -10.08
C LEU A 98 -11.76 2.43 -11.49
N ALA A 99 -12.56 1.76 -12.32
CA ALA A 99 -12.82 2.14 -13.70
C ALA A 99 -14.34 2.14 -13.94
N PHE A 100 -14.91 3.32 -14.21
CA PHE A 100 -16.37 3.50 -14.35
C PHE A 100 -16.74 4.63 -15.32
N PRO A 101 -17.97 4.63 -15.90
CA PRO A 101 -18.43 5.71 -16.76
C PRO A 101 -18.68 7.02 -15.97
N PRO A 102 -18.63 8.19 -16.62
CA PRO A 102 -19.05 9.44 -16.00
C PRO A 102 -20.49 9.37 -15.41
N GLY A 103 -20.70 9.91 -14.20
CA GLY A 103 -22.00 9.95 -13.52
C GLY A 103 -22.35 8.70 -12.69
N TRP A 104 -21.38 7.79 -12.50
CA TRP A 104 -21.56 6.52 -11.77
C TRP A 104 -20.85 6.48 -10.41
N GLU A 105 -20.59 7.64 -9.81
CA GLU A 105 -19.91 7.78 -8.52
C GLU A 105 -20.54 6.96 -7.37
N PRO A 106 -21.87 6.84 -7.23
CA PRO A 106 -22.47 6.01 -6.18
C PRO A 106 -22.12 4.53 -6.30
N VAL A 107 -22.10 4.01 -7.54
CA VAL A 107 -21.76 2.61 -7.83
C VAL A 107 -20.27 2.37 -7.61
N ALA A 108 -19.42 3.30 -8.06
CA ALA A 108 -17.98 3.25 -7.79
C ALA A 108 -17.69 3.22 -6.28
N SER A 109 -18.43 4.00 -5.50
CA SER A 109 -18.31 4.01 -4.03
C SER A 109 -18.70 2.66 -3.41
N GLN A 110 -19.74 1.99 -3.95
CA GLN A 110 -20.10 0.63 -3.51
C GLN A 110 -19.04 -0.40 -3.89
N MET A 111 -18.53 -0.35 -5.12
CA MET A 111 -17.47 -1.25 -5.57
C MET A 111 -16.17 -1.05 -4.79
N SER A 112 -15.81 0.18 -4.44
CA SER A 112 -14.69 0.48 -3.56
C SER A 112 -14.80 -0.25 -2.22
N ARG A 113 -15.98 -0.24 -1.59
CA ARG A 113 -16.23 -0.99 -0.35
C ARG A 113 -16.08 -2.50 -0.54
N ASN A 114 -16.60 -3.04 -1.64
CA ASN A 114 -16.45 -4.46 -1.96
C ASN A 114 -14.99 -4.83 -2.22
N LEU A 115 -14.23 -3.95 -2.88
CA LEU A 115 -12.81 -4.15 -3.13
C LEU A 115 -12.00 -4.20 -1.84
N LYS A 116 -12.31 -3.34 -0.85
CA LYS A 116 -11.69 -3.41 0.49
C LYS A 116 -11.88 -4.77 1.17
N MET A 117 -12.98 -5.46 0.90
CA MET A 117 -13.20 -6.81 1.44
C MET A 117 -12.34 -7.86 0.72
N LEU A 118 -12.03 -7.65 -0.55
CA LEU A 118 -11.10 -8.51 -1.31
C LEU A 118 -9.63 -8.22 -1.01
N ASP A 119 -9.33 -6.98 -0.66
CA ASP A 119 -7.99 -6.50 -0.33
C ASP A 119 -7.62 -6.72 1.14
N ARG A 120 -8.25 -7.69 1.81
CA ARG A 120 -7.78 -8.19 3.11
C ARG A 120 -6.52 -9.04 2.91
N HIS A 121 -5.51 -8.44 2.31
CA HIS A 121 -4.21 -9.05 2.21
C HIS A 121 -3.57 -9.06 3.59
N VAL A 122 -2.97 -10.20 3.92
CA VAL A 122 -2.14 -10.37 5.10
C VAL A 122 -0.76 -10.69 4.57
N ASP A 123 0.19 -9.82 4.86
CA ASP A 123 1.58 -9.98 4.45
C ASP A 123 2.34 -10.87 5.44
N LEU A 124 1.95 -10.82 6.72
CA LEU A 124 2.59 -11.56 7.80
C LEU A 124 1.55 -12.03 8.81
N VAL A 125 1.68 -13.26 9.27
CA VAL A 125 0.82 -13.84 10.30
C VAL A 125 1.64 -14.11 11.55
N ILE A 126 1.17 -13.62 12.70
CA ILE A 126 1.77 -13.87 14.01
C ILE A 126 0.81 -14.74 14.81
N SER A 127 1.25 -15.96 15.13
CA SER A 127 0.49 -16.89 15.97
C SER A 127 0.73 -16.59 17.45
N LEU A 128 -0.35 -16.41 18.20
CA LEU A 128 -0.37 -16.23 19.65
C LEU A 128 -1.07 -17.42 20.32
N ASN A 129 -0.81 -17.64 21.61
CA ASN A 129 -1.54 -18.66 22.38
C ASN A 129 -3.00 -18.25 22.66
N ALA A 130 -3.25 -16.95 22.75
CA ALA A 130 -4.58 -16.35 22.89
C ALA A 130 -4.53 -14.92 22.36
N ILE A 131 -5.63 -14.41 21.80
CA ILE A 131 -5.75 -13.01 21.40
C ILE A 131 -6.11 -12.16 22.61
N PRO A 132 -5.28 -11.19 23.02
CA PRO A 132 -5.61 -10.29 24.13
C PRO A 132 -6.80 -9.38 23.79
N ASP A 133 -7.56 -8.95 24.80
CA ASP A 133 -8.79 -8.17 24.63
C ASP A 133 -8.53 -6.85 23.87
N ASP A 134 -7.39 -6.20 24.12
CA ASP A 134 -7.01 -4.96 23.45
C ASP A 134 -6.60 -5.15 21.97
N LEU A 135 -6.37 -6.40 21.55
CA LEU A 135 -6.07 -6.80 20.17
C LEU A 135 -7.29 -7.38 19.45
N ALA A 136 -8.35 -7.75 20.17
CA ALA A 136 -9.51 -8.45 19.62
C ALA A 136 -10.21 -7.68 18.48
N SER A 137 -10.27 -6.34 18.57
CA SER A 137 -10.83 -5.46 17.54
C SER A 137 -9.82 -4.99 16.49
N GLY A 138 -8.53 -5.34 16.65
CA GLY A 138 -7.40 -4.81 15.89
C GLY A 138 -6.40 -5.89 15.48
N ARG A 139 -6.89 -7.09 15.16
CA ARG A 139 -6.03 -8.23 14.75
C ARG A 139 -5.23 -7.96 13.50
N LEU A 140 -5.71 -7.06 12.64
CA LEU A 140 -4.99 -6.55 11.49
C LEU A 140 -4.27 -5.26 11.88
N LEU A 141 -2.95 -5.28 11.84
CA LEU A 141 -2.09 -4.18 12.24
C LEU A 141 -1.28 -3.70 11.01
N PRO A 142 -1.58 -2.50 10.49
CA PRO A 142 -0.80 -1.94 9.39
C PRO A 142 0.55 -1.43 9.88
N LEU A 143 1.61 -1.71 9.13
CA LEU A 143 2.97 -1.21 9.39
C LEU A 143 3.55 -0.56 8.14
N ASN A 144 4.43 0.41 8.35
CA ASN A 144 5.26 1.01 7.30
C ASN A 144 6.70 0.57 7.49
N LEU A 145 7.25 -0.10 6.48
CA LEU A 145 8.61 -0.63 6.51
C LEU A 145 9.51 0.17 5.57
N VAL A 146 10.75 0.42 5.98
CA VAL A 146 11.86 0.71 5.07
C VAL A 146 12.66 -0.56 4.91
N ILE A 147 12.77 -1.04 3.67
CA ILE A 147 13.49 -2.24 3.29
C ILE A 147 14.70 -1.83 2.46
N ASP A 148 15.87 -2.36 2.80
CA ASP A 148 17.11 -2.04 2.13
C ASP A 148 17.35 -2.87 0.86
N GLN A 149 18.47 -2.60 0.18
CA GLN A 149 18.90 -3.29 -1.04
C GLN A 149 19.09 -4.81 -0.86
N SER A 150 19.26 -5.30 0.37
CA SER A 150 19.40 -6.71 0.68
C SER A 150 18.07 -7.42 0.92
N GLY A 151 16.97 -6.66 1.05
CA GLY A 151 15.67 -7.19 1.48
C GLY A 151 15.48 -7.19 3.00
N THR A 152 16.32 -6.47 3.74
CA THR A 152 16.25 -6.39 5.22
C THR A 152 15.46 -5.16 5.64
N VAL A 153 14.59 -5.30 6.65
CA VAL A 153 13.88 -4.15 7.26
C VAL A 153 14.86 -3.36 8.13
N VAL A 154 15.11 -2.10 7.76
CA VAL A 154 16.01 -1.19 8.48
C VAL A 154 15.27 -0.13 9.30
N ALA A 155 13.98 0.08 9.04
CA ALA A 155 13.10 0.87 9.87
C ALA A 155 11.66 0.33 9.78
N CYS A 156 10.91 0.44 10.88
CA CYS A 156 9.53 -0.01 10.97
C CYS A 156 8.74 0.94 11.87
N GLU A 157 7.60 1.41 11.38
CA GLU A 157 6.70 2.32 12.09
C GLU A 157 5.25 1.85 12.02
N PRO A 158 4.40 2.22 12.99
CA PRO A 158 2.98 1.95 12.91
C PRO A 158 2.35 2.67 11.71
N GLY A 159 1.51 1.96 10.95
CA GLY A 159 0.64 2.54 9.94
C GLY A 159 -0.56 3.26 10.56
N GLU A 160 -1.36 3.90 9.71
CA GLU A 160 -2.59 4.58 10.15
C GLU A 160 -3.55 3.60 10.83
N GLY A 161 -4.01 3.94 12.03
CA GLY A 161 -4.94 3.10 12.80
C GLY A 161 -4.31 1.87 13.47
N ALA A 162 -2.98 1.70 13.40
CA ALA A 162 -2.31 0.62 14.11
C ALA A 162 -2.47 0.72 15.63
N ASN A 163 -2.60 -0.44 16.29
CA ASN A 163 -2.68 -0.49 17.74
C ASN A 163 -1.32 -0.12 18.37
N PRO A 164 -1.25 0.89 19.25
CA PRO A 164 0.01 1.38 19.82
C PRO A 164 0.72 0.38 20.73
N ASN A 165 0.01 -0.63 21.25
CA ASN A 165 0.59 -1.63 22.16
C ASN A 165 1.27 -2.79 21.43
N TRP A 166 0.91 -3.03 20.16
CA TRP A 166 1.26 -4.27 19.45
C TRP A 166 2.17 -4.05 18.24
N TRP A 167 2.34 -2.81 17.78
CA TRP A 167 3.13 -2.53 16.57
C TRP A 167 4.61 -2.90 16.75
N SER A 168 5.18 -2.80 17.96
CA SER A 168 6.57 -3.17 18.23
C SER A 168 6.82 -4.67 18.06
N VAL A 169 5.91 -5.52 18.56
CA VAL A 169 5.94 -6.98 18.35
C VAL A 169 5.81 -7.29 16.87
N ALA A 170 4.89 -6.63 16.18
CA ALA A 170 4.70 -6.81 14.75
C ALA A 170 5.94 -6.38 13.94
N CYS A 171 6.61 -5.30 14.33
CA CYS A 171 7.87 -4.86 13.72
C CYS A 171 9.01 -5.84 13.96
N GLU A 172 9.14 -6.38 15.17
CA GLU A 172 10.16 -7.39 15.47
C GLU A 172 10.01 -8.60 14.55
N GLN A 173 8.78 -9.11 14.39
CA GLN A 173 8.51 -10.22 13.48
C GLN A 173 8.76 -9.84 12.02
N ALA A 174 8.37 -8.63 11.59
CA ALA A 174 8.64 -8.15 10.24
C ALA A 174 10.14 -8.05 9.93
N THR A 175 10.99 -7.74 10.90
CA THR A 175 12.46 -7.70 10.71
C THR A 175 13.10 -9.07 10.53
N GLN A 176 12.41 -10.14 10.97
CA GLN A 176 12.86 -11.52 10.83
C GLN A 176 12.34 -12.19 9.56
N ALA A 177 11.37 -11.57 8.88
CA ALA A 177 10.82 -12.08 7.62
C ALA A 177 11.75 -11.79 6.43
N GLU A 178 11.65 -12.61 5.39
CA GLU A 178 12.31 -12.36 4.12
C GLU A 178 11.45 -11.46 3.23
N TRP A 179 12.03 -10.37 2.72
CA TRP A 179 11.34 -9.45 1.82
C TRP A 179 11.97 -9.44 0.43
N ASP A 180 11.13 -9.20 -0.58
CA ASP A 180 11.57 -9.09 -1.97
C ASP A 180 12.65 -8.01 -2.13
N ARG A 181 13.78 -8.39 -2.72
CA ARG A 181 14.71 -7.38 -3.25
C ARG A 181 14.10 -6.72 -4.48
N ARG A 182 14.17 -5.40 -4.54
CA ARG A 182 13.64 -4.60 -5.65
C ARG A 182 14.76 -3.82 -6.33
N THR A 183 14.57 -3.54 -7.61
CA THR A 183 15.54 -2.81 -8.42
C THR A 183 14.94 -1.57 -9.05
N SER A 184 15.79 -0.58 -9.32
CA SER A 184 15.49 0.53 -10.22
C SER A 184 15.26 0.04 -11.65
N LEU A 185 14.87 0.96 -12.55
CA LEU A 185 14.79 0.70 -13.99
C LEU A 185 16.14 0.30 -14.62
N SER A 186 17.26 0.68 -14.01
CA SER A 186 18.60 0.28 -14.46
C SER A 186 19.03 -1.10 -13.93
N GLY A 187 18.17 -1.80 -13.17
CA GLY A 187 18.49 -3.08 -12.54
C GLY A 187 19.33 -2.98 -11.27
N THR A 188 19.53 -1.78 -10.73
CA THR A 188 20.30 -1.56 -9.50
C THR A 188 19.41 -1.85 -8.29
N PRO A 189 19.85 -2.65 -7.30
CA PRO A 189 19.11 -2.81 -6.04
C PRO A 189 18.88 -1.46 -5.34
N VAL A 190 17.69 -1.26 -4.79
CA VAL A 190 17.31 0.02 -4.15
C VAL A 190 16.63 -0.21 -2.80
N ASN A 191 16.75 0.79 -1.92
CA ASN A 191 15.91 0.86 -0.73
C ASN A 191 14.50 1.27 -1.13
N TYR A 192 13.50 0.79 -0.40
CA TYR A 192 12.13 1.17 -0.65
C TYR A 192 11.28 1.14 0.60
N VAL A 193 10.16 1.85 0.53
CA VAL A 193 9.12 1.85 1.55
C VAL A 193 7.94 1.00 1.10
N ARG A 194 7.38 0.22 2.03
CA ARG A 194 6.17 -0.58 1.79
C ARG A 194 5.24 -0.51 2.99
N ASN A 195 3.94 -0.48 2.72
CA ASN A 195 2.93 -0.80 3.73
C ASN A 195 2.67 -2.31 3.75
N ILE A 196 2.58 -2.88 4.94
CA ILE A 196 2.18 -4.27 5.14
C ILE A 196 1.04 -4.34 6.16
N VAL A 197 0.27 -5.42 6.12
CA VAL A 197 -0.72 -5.77 7.12
C VAL A 197 -0.30 -7.05 7.82
N VAL A 198 -0.14 -6.95 9.13
CA VAL A 198 0.14 -8.08 10.01
C VAL A 198 -1.16 -8.59 10.63
N GLU A 199 -1.43 -9.89 10.54
CA GLU A 199 -2.56 -10.52 11.23
C GLU A 199 -2.08 -11.28 12.47
N PHE A 200 -2.69 -10.99 13.62
CA PHE A 200 -2.55 -11.80 14.82
C PHE A 200 -3.66 -12.85 14.87
N GLN A 201 -3.27 -14.12 14.98
CA GLN A 201 -4.19 -15.26 15.08
C GLN A 201 -3.84 -16.17 16.26
N VAL A 202 -4.77 -17.02 16.67
CA VAL A 202 -4.47 -18.08 17.65
C VAL A 202 -3.78 -19.22 16.90
N GLY A 203 -2.65 -19.70 17.41
CA GLY A 203 -2.00 -20.90 16.88
C GLY A 203 -2.82 -22.16 17.16
N ASP A 204 -2.77 -23.12 16.24
CA ASP A 204 -3.35 -24.45 16.44
C ASP A 204 -2.58 -25.29 17.47
#